data_AF-A0A288Q8M6-F1
#
_entry.id   AF-A0A288Q8M6-F1
#
_cell.length_a   1.000
_cell.length_b   1.000
_cell.length_c   1.000
_cell.angle_alpha   90.00
_cell.angle_beta   90.00
_cell.angle_gamma   90.00
#
_symmetry.space_group_name_H-M   'P 1'
#
loop_
_entity.id
_entity.type
_entity.pdbx_description
1 polymer ?
#
loop_
_entity_poly.entity_id
_entity_poly.type
_entity_poly.pdbx_seq_one_letter_code
_entity_poly.pdbx_strand_id
1 'polypeptide(L)'
;MTIRYDMHDQQPENDLIVMFKHDISYDVGRKYTFDPKLGKFRMHFENVVVEVADIRDNPDANLYLQVHGQGQKERHPIADLDYQPIAADEINWL
;
A
#
# COMPACT_ATOMS: atom_id res chain seq x y z
N MET A 1 8.59 -17.55 -9.70
CA MET A 1 7.79 -16.48 -9.06
C MET A 1 8.75 -15.65 -8.25
N THR A 2 8.80 -14.35 -8.50
CA THR A 2 9.77 -13.45 -7.87
C THR A 2 9.04 -12.59 -6.85
N ILE A 3 9.43 -12.68 -5.58
CA ILE A 3 8.92 -11.80 -4.54
C ILE A 3 9.57 -10.42 -4.71
N ARG A 4 8.74 -9.40 -4.88
CA ARG A 4 9.16 -7.99 -5.02
C ARG A 4 8.95 -7.19 -3.74
N TYR A 5 8.12 -7.69 -2.83
CA TYR A 5 7.88 -7.09 -1.53
C TYR A 5 7.74 -8.15 -0.44
N ASP A 6 8.41 -7.95 0.69
CA ASP A 6 8.35 -8.85 1.84
C ASP A 6 7.81 -8.12 3.07
N MET A 7 6.68 -8.61 3.61
CA MET A 7 6.10 -8.04 4.84
C MET A 7 6.86 -8.45 6.11
N HIS A 8 7.64 -9.52 6.07
CA HIS A 8 8.48 -9.95 7.19
C HIS A 8 9.82 -9.19 7.24
N ASP A 9 10.31 -8.69 6.09
CA ASP A 9 11.57 -7.97 5.97
C ASP A 9 11.41 -6.70 5.12
N GLN A 10 10.76 -5.69 5.71
CA GLN A 10 10.50 -4.42 5.02
C GLN A 10 11.79 -3.67 4.73
N GLN A 11 11.99 -3.39 3.44
CA GLN A 11 13.04 -2.49 2.97
C GLN A 11 12.58 -1.04 3.21
N PRO A 12 13.39 -0.17 3.85
CA PRO A 12 13.00 1.21 4.18
C PRO A 12 12.63 2.08 2.97
N GLU A 13 13.11 1.69 1.79
CA GLU A 13 12.90 2.39 0.52
C GLU A 13 11.57 2.06 -0.16
N ASN A 14 10.85 1.04 0.32
CA ASN A 14 9.70 0.45 -0.35
C ASN A 14 8.48 0.40 0.57
N ASP A 15 7.45 1.17 0.23
CA ASP A 15 6.16 1.10 0.92
C ASP A 15 5.16 0.32 0.04
N LEU A 16 4.47 -0.66 0.63
CA LEU A 16 3.34 -1.31 -0.02
C LEU A 16 2.08 -0.48 0.22
N ILE A 17 1.52 0.01 -0.88
CA ILE A 17 0.34 0.85 -0.91
C ILE A 17 -0.84 0.07 -1.44
N VAL A 18 -1.97 0.22 -0.76
CA VAL A 18 -3.25 -0.34 -1.17
C VAL A 18 -4.22 0.79 -1.45
N MET A 19 -4.97 0.63 -2.54
CA MET A 19 -6.07 1.48 -2.92
C MET A 19 -7.26 0.62 -3.34
N PHE A 20 -8.41 0.78 -2.69
CA PHE A 20 -9.62 0.07 -3.10
C PHE A 20 -10.31 0.78 -4.26
N LYS A 21 -10.84 0.04 -5.23
CA LYS A 21 -11.56 0.61 -6.39
C LYS A 21 -12.67 1.58 -5.99
N HIS A 22 -13.39 1.31 -4.91
CA HIS A 22 -14.48 2.18 -4.41
C HIS A 22 -13.97 3.50 -3.80
N ASP A 23 -12.70 3.57 -3.43
CA ASP A 23 -12.04 4.79 -2.93
C ASP A 23 -11.35 5.59 -4.05
N ILE A 24 -11.38 5.11 -5.30
CA ILE A 24 -10.83 5.80 -6.49
C ILE A 24 -11.88 6.76 -7.07
N SER A 25 -12.44 7.63 -6.23
CA SER A 25 -13.29 8.74 -6.66
C SER A 25 -12.66 10.06 -6.22
N TYR A 26 -12.02 10.74 -7.17
CA TYR A 26 -11.53 12.13 -7.12
C TYR A 26 -10.27 12.43 -6.27
N ASP A 27 -9.23 12.88 -6.98
CA ASP A 27 -7.97 13.58 -6.59
C ASP A 27 -7.05 13.01 -5.50
N VAL A 28 -7.54 12.34 -4.47
CA VAL A 28 -6.75 11.81 -3.36
C VAL A 28 -7.43 10.58 -2.77
N GLY A 29 -7.47 9.49 -3.54
CA GLY A 29 -8.01 8.21 -3.07
C GLY A 29 -7.38 7.79 -1.73
N ARG A 30 -8.16 7.08 -0.90
CA ARG A 30 -7.68 6.57 0.40
C ARG A 30 -6.55 5.58 0.16
N LYS A 31 -5.39 5.90 0.74
CA LYS A 31 -4.18 5.08 0.67
C LYS A 31 -3.98 4.38 1.99
N TYR A 32 -3.71 3.08 1.91
CA TYR A 32 -3.33 2.30 3.07
C TYR A 32 -1.89 1.83 2.91
N THR A 33 -1.08 2.04 3.93
CA THR A 33 0.30 1.54 4.02
C THR A 33 0.37 0.40 5.01
N PHE A 34 1.23 -0.58 4.74
CA PHE A 34 1.51 -1.64 5.70
C PHE A 34 2.32 -1.08 6.89
N ASP A 35 1.76 -1.16 8.10
CA ASP A 35 2.45 -0.83 9.35
C ASP A 35 2.98 -2.11 10.01
N PRO A 36 4.30 -2.36 9.97
CA PRO A 36 4.89 -3.60 10.47
C PRO A 36 4.75 -3.73 12.00
N LYS A 37 4.58 -2.62 12.74
CA LYS A 37 4.39 -2.67 14.20
C LYS A 37 3.00 -3.16 14.56
N LEU A 38 2.02 -2.90 13.70
CA LEU A 38 0.64 -3.33 13.89
C LEU A 38 0.34 -4.66 13.19
N GLY A 39 1.15 -5.04 12.19
CA GLY A 39 0.85 -6.17 11.32
C GLY A 39 -0.42 -5.95 10.48
N LYS A 40 -0.74 -4.68 10.18
CA LYS A 40 -1.99 -4.25 9.53
C LYS A 40 -1.74 -3.13 8.55
N PHE A 41 -2.70 -2.91 7.65
CA PHE A 41 -2.72 -1.75 6.78
C PHE A 41 -3.37 -0.58 7.47
N ARG A 42 -2.72 0.58 7.49
CA ARG A 42 -3.24 1.80 8.10
C ARG A 42 -3.54 2.83 7.04
N MET A 43 -4.72 3.45 7.12
CA MET A 43 -5.08 4.54 6.23
C MET A 43 -4.28 5.80 6.55
N HIS A 44 -3.79 6.48 5.52
CA HIS A 44 -3.16 7.78 5.69
C HIS A 44 -4.18 8.80 6.21
N PHE A 45 -3.77 9.62 7.19
CA PHE A 45 -4.53 10.72 7.79
C PHE A 45 -5.75 10.36 8.66
N GLU A 46 -6.04 9.07 8.85
CA GLU A 46 -7.08 8.61 9.80
C GLU A 46 -6.57 7.43 10.64
N ASN A 47 -7.29 7.07 11.70
CA ASN A 47 -6.98 5.92 12.55
C ASN A 47 -7.73 4.64 12.10
N VAL A 48 -7.96 4.51 10.80
CA VAL A 48 -8.57 3.32 10.21
C VAL A 48 -7.47 2.30 9.92
N VAL A 49 -7.67 1.07 10.38
CA VAL A 49 -6.80 -0.07 10.10
C VAL A 49 -7.60 -1.19 9.45
N VAL A 50 -6.95 -1.92 8.55
CA VAL A 50 -7.50 -3.03 7.78
C VAL A 50 -6.57 -4.23 7.94
N GLU A 51 -7.13 -5.43 8.07
CA GLU A 51 -6.32 -6.65 8.22
C GLU A 51 -5.63 -7.00 6.90
N VAL A 52 -4.50 -7.71 6.99
CA VAL A 52 -3.77 -8.17 5.80
C VAL A 52 -4.62 -9.09 4.93
N ALA A 53 -5.43 -9.97 5.54
CA ALA A 53 -6.33 -10.88 4.82
C ALA A 53 -7.42 -10.12 4.03
N ASP A 54 -7.94 -9.01 4.58
CA ASP A 54 -8.95 -8.18 3.94
C ASP A 54 -8.41 -7.43 2.70
N ILE A 55 -7.09 -7.32 2.57
CA ILE A 55 -6.41 -6.82 1.37
C ILE A 55 -6.11 -7.96 0.40
N ARG A 56 -5.43 -9.01 0.89
CA ARG A 56 -4.95 -10.13 0.08
C ARG A 56 -6.08 -10.83 -0.66
N ASP A 57 -7.19 -11.05 0.02
CA ASP A 57 -8.30 -11.84 -0.49
C ASP A 57 -9.37 -10.97 -1.21
N ASN A 58 -9.11 -9.66 -1.36
CA ASN A 58 -10.06 -8.70 -1.90
C ASN A 58 -9.77 -8.35 -3.37
N PRO A 59 -10.67 -8.67 -4.30
CA PRO A 59 -10.47 -8.42 -5.74
C PRO A 59 -10.56 -6.93 -6.13
N ASP A 60 -10.98 -6.07 -5.20
CA ASP A 60 -11.06 -4.62 -5.39
C ASP A 60 -9.87 -3.88 -4.80
N ALA A 61 -8.92 -4.58 -4.15
CA ALA A 61 -7.66 -4.01 -3.69
C ALA A 61 -6.65 -3.94 -4.84
N ASN A 62 -6.27 -2.72 -5.23
CA ASN A 62 -5.15 -2.48 -6.12
C ASN A 62 -3.88 -2.27 -5.28
N LEU A 63 -2.81 -2.96 -5.64
CA LEU A 63 -1.55 -2.99 -4.90
C LEU A 63 -0.45 -2.29 -5.70
N TYR A 64 0.30 -1.44 -5.02
CA TYR A 64 1.39 -0.68 -5.60
C TYR A 64 2.61 -0.69 -4.69
N LEU A 65 3.79 -0.81 -5.27
CA LEU A 65 5.04 -0.46 -4.62
C LEU A 65 5.31 1.03 -4.85
N GLN A 66 5.48 1.75 -3.76
CA GLN A 66 6.08 3.08 -3.78
C GLN A 66 7.59 2.93 -3.63
N VAL A 67 8.35 3.29 -4.66
CA VAL A 67 9.82 3.32 -4.63
C VAL A 67 10.24 4.79 -4.46
N HIS A 68 11.22 5.05 -3.60
CA HIS A 68 11.73 6.36 -3.16
C HIS A 68 11.48 7.58 -4.08
N GLY A 69 10.99 8.69 -3.48
CA GLY A 69 10.94 10.01 -4.14
C GLY A 69 10.27 11.16 -3.38
N GLN A 70 9.27 10.95 -2.52
CA GLN A 70 8.58 12.06 -1.84
C GLN A 70 8.13 11.68 -0.42
N GLY A 71 8.43 12.56 0.54
CA GLY A 71 8.38 12.29 1.97
C GLY A 71 7.00 11.92 2.51
N GLN A 72 7.00 11.00 3.48
CA GLN A 72 5.84 10.42 4.18
C GLN A 72 4.89 11.42 4.90
N LYS A 73 5.04 12.73 4.71
CA LYS A 73 4.33 13.76 5.50
C LYS A 73 3.50 14.75 4.69
N GLU A 74 3.56 14.72 3.35
CA GLU A 74 2.84 15.67 2.52
C GLU A 74 1.68 15.01 1.76
N ARG A 75 0.57 15.75 1.62
CA ARG A 75 -0.57 15.33 0.80
C ARG A 75 -0.20 15.53 -0.66
N HIS A 76 0.39 14.52 -1.29
CA HIS A 76 0.63 14.53 -2.72
C HIS A 76 -0.54 13.88 -3.48
N PRO A 77 -0.99 14.48 -4.59
CA PRO A 77 -1.84 13.81 -5.56
C PRO A 77 -1.24 12.47 -5.97
N ILE A 78 -2.08 11.48 -6.28
CA ILE A 78 -1.62 10.17 -6.76
C ILE A 78 -0.77 10.30 -8.03
N ALA A 79 -1.03 11.32 -8.85
CA ALA A 79 -0.32 11.57 -10.10
C ALA A 79 1.16 11.95 -9.95
N ASP A 80 1.60 12.38 -8.76
CA ASP A 80 2.97 12.87 -8.53
C ASP A 80 3.89 11.84 -7.85
N LEU A 81 3.39 10.61 -7.60
CA LEU A 81 4.12 9.54 -6.91
C LEU A 81 4.42 8.39 -7.86
N ASP A 82 5.66 7.88 -7.82
CA ASP A 82 6.09 6.73 -8.62
C ASP A 82 5.55 5.42 -8.01
N TYR A 83 4.32 5.09 -8.39
CA TYR A 83 3.65 3.85 -8.02
C TYR A 83 3.84 2.79 -9.08
N GLN A 84 4.54 1.71 -8.73
CA GLN A 84 4.66 0.55 -9.58
C GLN A 84 3.61 -0.49 -9.19
N PRO A 85 2.71 -0.90 -10.09
CA PRO A 85 1.81 -2.02 -9.81
C PRO A 85 2.59 -3.26 -9.38
N ILE A 86 2.06 -3.95 -8.37
CA ILE A 86 2.56 -5.24 -7.89
C ILE A 86 1.39 -6.20 -7.80
N ALA A 87 1.56 -7.42 -8.28
CA ALA A 87 0.55 -8.45 -8.16
C ALA A 87 0.55 -9.04 -6.74
N ALA A 88 -0.61 -9.51 -6.27
CA ALA A 88 -0.74 -10.07 -4.93
C ALA A 88 0.19 -11.27 -4.69
N ASP A 89 0.50 -12.02 -5.75
CA ASP A 89 1.40 -13.17 -5.68
C ASP A 89 2.89 -12.73 -5.61
N GLU A 90 3.25 -11.54 -6.07
CA GLU A 90 4.60 -10.98 -5.93
C GLU A 90 4.94 -10.50 -4.50
N ILE A 91 4.03 -10.68 -3.53
CA ILE A 91 4.17 -10.27 -2.14
C ILE A 91 4.33 -11.48 -1.22
N ASN A 92 5.34 -11.46 -0.36
CA ASN A 92 5.43 -12.39 0.76
C ASN A 92 4.57 -11.85 1.91
N TRP A 93 3.33 -12.35 1.99
CA TRP A 93 2.34 -11.98 3.01
C TRP A 93 2.71 -12.56 4.38
N LEU A 94 2.31 -11.87 5.45
CA LEU A 94 2.35 -12.39 6.82
C LEU A 94 1.46 -13.62 7.05
#